data_AF-A0A931LQZ3-F1
#
_entry.id   AF-A0A931LQZ3-F1
#
_cell.length_a   1.000
_cell.length_b   1.000
_cell.length_c   1.000
_cell.angle_alpha   90.00
_cell.angle_beta   90.00
_cell.angle_gamma   90.00
#
_symmetry.space_group_name_H-M   'P 1'
#
loop_
_entity.id
_entity.type
_entity.pdbx_description
1 polymer ?
#
loop_
_entity_poly.entity_id
_entity_poly.type
_entity_poly.pdbx_seq_one_letter_code
_entity_poly.pdbx_strand_id
1 'polypeptide(L)'
;MRPILSTFSIVASDLKAGEWGVAVQSKFLAVGSVVPWAQANVGAIATQAYANTSYGPRGLEMLRLGFSADEVIEKLTELDENRDHRQIGIVDVQGRSAAFTGKKCYDWAGHLTGKNFSAQGNILVSKKTVEAIASAFEKTKGRLAERLIAALHGGQKAGGDKRGQQSAALLIKKEKAGYGGFTDTLVDLRVDDHPTPILELERLFGLYDLYFGPTLKKIKLDTETVKEIQKMLAQLGYYRGNAHGKLDPATRQTLEAYHNTENLEMRFTNESDTLDEAVLKFMQAQCRR
;
A
#
# COMPACT_ATOMS: atom_id res chain seq x y z
N MET A 1 13.57 12.16 27.73
CA MET A 1 14.05 11.60 26.45
C MET A 1 12.93 11.73 25.44
N ARG A 2 13.19 12.27 24.24
CA ARG A 2 12.20 12.24 23.14
C ARG A 2 12.13 10.80 22.61
N PRO A 3 10.95 10.30 22.22
CA PRO A 3 10.81 8.95 21.71
C PRO A 3 11.73 8.76 20.50
N ILE A 4 12.60 7.76 20.57
CA ILE A 4 13.51 7.40 19.49
C ILE A 4 12.68 6.71 18.41
N LEU A 5 12.65 7.22 17.20
CA LEU A 5 11.92 6.66 16.06
C LEU A 5 12.82 5.67 15.30
N SER A 6 12.77 4.38 15.63
CA SER A 6 13.26 3.34 14.71
C SER A 6 12.22 3.07 13.65
N THR A 7 12.65 2.93 12.41
CA THR A 7 11.75 2.86 11.26
C THR A 7 12.49 2.18 10.14
N PHE A 8 11.80 1.32 9.39
CA PHE A 8 12.21 1.01 8.03
C PHE A 8 11.09 1.34 7.05
N SER A 9 11.49 1.78 5.86
CA SER A 9 10.57 2.17 4.82
C SER A 9 11.18 1.90 3.45
N ILE A 10 10.32 1.93 2.44
CA ILE A 10 10.68 1.92 1.03
C ILE A 10 9.84 2.98 0.33
N VAL A 11 10.49 3.80 -0.50
CA VAL A 11 9.83 4.62 -1.51
C VAL A 11 10.04 3.94 -2.86
N ALA A 12 9.02 3.93 -3.71
CA ALA A 12 9.13 3.33 -5.03
C ALA A 12 8.16 3.91 -6.05
N SER A 13 8.47 3.69 -7.32
CA SER A 13 7.59 4.01 -8.44
C SER A 13 7.34 2.81 -9.35
N ASP A 14 6.17 2.81 -9.98
CA ASP A 14 5.88 2.02 -11.17
C ASP A 14 5.55 2.99 -12.31
N LEU A 15 6.57 3.31 -13.11
CA LEU A 15 6.45 4.26 -14.21
C LEU A 15 5.50 3.78 -15.31
N LYS A 16 5.30 2.46 -15.46
CA LYS A 16 4.35 1.92 -16.43
C LYS A 16 2.91 2.13 -15.95
N ALA A 17 2.67 1.98 -14.65
CA ALA A 17 1.36 2.18 -14.05
C ALA A 17 1.04 3.65 -13.71
N GLY A 18 2.06 4.53 -13.71
CA GLY A 18 1.95 5.92 -13.27
C GLY A 18 1.76 6.05 -11.76
N GLU A 19 2.44 5.20 -10.99
CA GLU A 19 2.27 5.09 -9.54
C GLU A 19 3.55 5.48 -8.78
N TRP A 20 3.40 6.26 -7.71
CA TRP A 20 4.47 6.59 -6.76
C TRP A 20 3.97 6.33 -5.35
N GLY A 21 4.76 5.64 -4.55
CA GLY A 21 4.30 5.23 -3.23
C GLY A 21 5.40 5.00 -2.21
N VAL A 22 4.95 4.91 -0.96
CA VAL A 22 5.77 4.67 0.21
C VAL A 22 5.09 3.61 1.07
N ALA A 23 5.89 2.68 1.57
CA ALA A 23 5.50 1.80 2.65
C ALA A 23 6.46 1.92 3.82
N VAL A 24 5.94 1.88 5.04
CA VAL A 24 6.72 2.09 6.26
C VAL A 24 6.21 1.20 7.40
N GLN A 25 7.12 0.79 8.29
CA GLN A 25 6.82 0.16 9.57
C GLN A 25 7.69 0.78 10.67
N SER A 26 7.12 0.94 11.87
CA SER A 26 7.86 1.40 13.07
C SER A 26 7.28 0.86 14.39
N LYS A 27 8.12 0.74 15.43
CA LYS A 27 7.67 0.79 16.84
C LYS A 27 7.43 2.26 17.26
N PHE A 28 6.42 2.87 16.67
CA PHE A 28 5.96 4.23 16.92
C PHE A 28 4.46 4.29 16.63
N LEU A 29 3.71 5.08 17.37
CA LEU A 29 2.28 5.27 17.12
C LEU A 29 2.08 6.05 15.81
N ALA A 30 1.22 5.56 14.92
CA ALA A 30 0.76 6.32 13.76
C ALA A 30 1.87 6.83 12.79
N VAL A 31 2.86 5.97 12.47
CA VAL A 31 4.01 6.33 11.60
C VAL A 31 3.59 6.86 10.22
N GLY A 32 2.42 6.44 9.72
CA GLY A 32 1.86 6.91 8.45
C GLY A 32 1.58 8.41 8.38
N SER A 33 1.46 9.09 9.52
CA SER A 33 1.29 10.55 9.55
C SER A 33 2.60 11.35 9.40
N VAL A 34 3.75 10.68 9.50
CA VAL A 34 5.07 11.34 9.58
C VAL A 34 5.91 11.02 8.35
N VAL A 35 6.03 9.73 8.04
CA VAL A 35 7.07 9.24 7.13
C VAL A 35 6.67 9.35 5.65
N PRO A 36 5.50 8.87 5.20
CA PRO A 36 5.21 8.74 3.78
C PRO A 36 4.70 10.05 3.15
N TRP A 37 5.31 10.43 2.04
CA TRP A 37 4.87 11.54 1.19
C TRP A 37 4.94 11.10 -0.27
N ALA A 38 3.92 11.39 -1.05
CA ALA A 38 3.92 11.07 -2.48
C ALA A 38 3.00 12.04 -3.23
N GLN A 39 3.31 12.23 -4.51
CA GLN A 39 2.49 12.99 -5.45
C GLN A 39 2.55 12.34 -6.83
N ALA A 40 1.38 12.18 -7.45
CA ALA A 40 1.28 11.60 -8.79
C ALA A 40 2.05 12.46 -9.80
N ASN A 41 2.72 11.80 -10.75
CA ASN A 41 3.54 12.44 -11.79
C ASN A 41 4.68 13.33 -11.24
N VAL A 42 5.08 13.14 -9.97
CA VAL A 42 6.13 13.94 -9.31
C VAL A 42 7.15 13.06 -8.60
N GLY A 43 6.72 12.20 -7.67
CA GLY A 43 7.65 11.40 -6.87
C GLY A 43 7.09 10.91 -5.55
N ALA A 44 7.94 10.19 -4.80
CA ALA A 44 7.67 9.77 -3.43
C ALA A 44 8.90 9.97 -2.53
N ILE A 45 8.64 10.33 -1.28
CA ILE A 45 9.63 10.70 -0.26
C ILE A 45 9.26 10.03 1.07
N ALA A 46 10.25 9.43 1.73
CA ALA A 46 10.16 8.96 3.10
C ALA A 46 11.15 9.74 3.96
N THR A 47 10.67 10.50 4.94
CA THR A 47 11.51 11.17 5.94
C THR A 47 11.33 10.54 7.33
N GLN A 48 12.42 10.12 7.97
CA GLN A 48 12.39 9.31 9.19
C GLN A 48 13.61 9.56 10.09
N ALA A 49 13.82 8.67 11.08
CA ALA A 49 14.76 8.85 12.20
C ALA A 49 14.33 10.06 13.05
N TYR A 50 15.20 11.04 13.28
CA TYR A 50 14.75 12.31 13.83
C TYR A 50 14.01 13.08 12.73
N ALA A 51 12.80 12.66 12.37
CA ALA A 51 12.11 13.11 11.17
C ALA A 51 11.92 14.63 11.14
N ASN A 52 12.07 15.22 9.95
CA ASN A 52 11.71 16.60 9.68
C ASN A 52 10.59 16.57 8.63
N THR A 53 9.34 16.67 9.08
CA THR A 53 8.17 16.53 8.20
C THR A 53 8.12 17.57 7.09
N SER A 54 8.83 18.70 7.22
CA SER A 54 8.94 19.70 6.14
C SER A 54 9.66 19.17 4.89
N TYR A 55 10.47 18.11 5.01
CA TYR A 55 11.16 17.48 3.87
C TYR A 55 10.19 16.90 2.85
N GLY A 56 9.04 16.38 3.29
CA GLY A 56 8.01 15.83 2.41
C GLY A 56 7.49 16.85 1.39
N PRO A 57 6.74 17.89 1.83
CA PRO A 57 6.16 18.87 0.91
C PRO A 57 7.22 19.70 0.18
N ARG A 58 8.32 20.09 0.85
CA ARG A 58 9.40 20.86 0.19
C ARG A 58 10.11 20.02 -0.87
N GLY A 59 10.36 18.74 -0.59
CA GLY A 59 11.00 17.84 -1.54
C GLY A 59 10.10 17.55 -2.74
N LEU A 60 8.81 17.29 -2.52
CA LEU A 60 7.85 17.10 -3.61
C LEU A 60 7.74 18.35 -4.49
N GLU A 61 7.77 19.54 -3.89
CA GLU A 61 7.79 20.80 -4.64
C GLU A 61 9.05 20.94 -5.51
N MET A 62 10.23 20.60 -4.99
CA MET A 62 11.45 20.59 -5.79
C MET A 62 11.40 19.55 -6.92
N LEU A 63 10.92 18.34 -6.65
CA LEU A 63 10.73 17.32 -7.70
C LEU A 63 9.79 17.84 -8.81
N ARG A 64 8.71 18.53 -8.43
CA ARG A 64 7.76 19.15 -9.37
C ARG A 64 8.41 20.24 -10.23
N LEU A 65 9.39 20.97 -9.67
CA LEU A 65 10.19 21.97 -10.38
C LEU A 65 11.30 21.36 -11.25
N GLY A 66 11.41 20.02 -11.30
CA GLY A 66 12.34 19.31 -12.19
C GLY A 66 13.68 18.92 -11.56
N PHE A 67 13.88 19.18 -10.26
CA PHE A 67 15.06 18.71 -9.55
C PHE A 67 15.07 17.18 -9.49
N SER A 68 16.26 16.59 -9.61
CA SER A 68 16.48 15.17 -9.41
C SER A 68 16.43 14.77 -7.93
N ALA A 69 16.22 13.49 -7.66
CA ALA A 69 16.22 12.95 -6.29
C ALA A 69 17.49 13.33 -5.50
N ASP A 70 18.66 13.29 -6.14
CA ASP A 70 19.94 13.67 -5.52
C ASP A 70 20.00 15.17 -5.17
N GLU A 71 19.64 16.04 -6.11
CA GLU A 71 19.62 17.50 -5.90
C GLU A 71 18.64 17.89 -4.78
N VAL A 72 17.50 17.20 -4.69
CA VAL A 72 16.54 17.42 -3.61
C VAL A 72 17.14 17.03 -2.26
N ILE A 73 17.81 15.88 -2.16
CA ILE A 73 18.47 15.47 -0.91
C ILE A 73 19.55 16.47 -0.51
N GLU A 74 20.39 16.90 -1.45
CA GLU A 74 21.44 17.89 -1.21
C GLU A 74 20.84 19.17 -0.64
N LYS A 75 19.86 19.77 -1.33
CA LYS A 75 19.22 21.03 -0.90
C LYS A 75 18.47 20.92 0.42
N LEU A 76 17.77 19.82 0.67
CA LEU A 76 17.04 19.63 1.92
C LEU A 76 18.01 19.49 3.10
N THR A 77 19.11 18.76 2.92
CA THR A 77 20.06 18.47 4.00
C THR A 77 21.06 19.58 4.25
N GLU A 78 21.46 20.34 3.23
CA GLU A 78 22.38 21.48 3.38
C GLU A 78 21.85 22.53 4.38
N LEU A 79 20.54 22.76 4.37
CA LEU A 79 19.87 23.76 5.20
C LEU A 79 19.43 23.25 6.58
N ASP A 80 19.62 21.96 6.90
CA ASP A 80 19.21 21.37 8.18
C ASP A 80 20.43 21.14 9.09
N GLU A 81 20.59 21.97 10.11
CA GLU A 81 21.66 21.82 11.13
C GLU A 81 21.62 20.46 11.83
N ASN A 82 20.47 19.79 11.84
CA ASN A 82 20.29 18.47 12.41
C ASN A 82 20.36 17.36 11.36
N ARG A 83 20.82 17.62 10.12
CA ARG A 83 20.93 16.64 9.02
C ARG A 83 21.51 15.32 9.48
N ASP A 84 22.52 15.34 10.35
CA ASP A 84 23.18 14.12 10.83
C ASP A 84 22.28 13.19 11.64
N HIS A 85 21.13 13.66 12.12
CA HIS A 85 20.11 12.85 12.81
C HIS A 85 18.94 12.45 11.90
N ARG A 86 18.91 12.91 10.65
CA ARG A 86 17.83 12.68 9.68
C ARG A 86 18.13 11.47 8.81
N GLN A 87 17.07 10.85 8.31
CA GLN A 87 17.14 9.87 7.24
C GLN A 87 16.05 10.17 6.21
N ILE A 88 16.41 10.15 4.93
CA ILE A 88 15.49 10.40 3.81
C ILE A 88 15.75 9.43 2.66
N GLY A 89 14.69 8.95 2.03
CA GLY A 89 14.73 8.25 0.74
C GLY A 89 13.75 8.91 -0.24
N ILE A 90 14.16 9.02 -1.50
CA ILE A 90 13.39 9.67 -2.57
C ILE A 90 13.40 8.78 -3.83
N VAL A 91 12.27 8.77 -4.55
CA VAL A 91 12.19 8.38 -5.96
C VAL A 91 11.47 9.48 -6.74
N ASP A 92 12.04 9.90 -7.85
CA ASP A 92 11.49 10.97 -8.68
C ASP A 92 10.54 10.46 -9.80
N VAL A 93 10.01 11.39 -10.59
CA VAL A 93 9.10 11.11 -11.72
C VAL A 93 9.74 10.23 -12.80
N GLN A 94 11.07 10.18 -12.90
CA GLN A 94 11.81 9.36 -13.87
C GLN A 94 12.24 8.01 -13.26
N GLY A 95 11.90 7.74 -12.00
CA GLY A 95 12.30 6.54 -11.29
C GLY A 95 13.77 6.55 -10.84
N ARG A 96 14.44 7.69 -10.89
CA ARG A 96 15.77 7.86 -10.26
C ARG A 96 15.56 7.96 -8.75
N SER A 97 16.41 7.29 -7.99
CA SER A 97 16.30 7.20 -6.54
C SER A 97 17.55 7.68 -5.85
N ALA A 98 17.37 8.30 -4.70
CA ALA A 98 18.44 8.79 -3.87
C ALA A 98 18.07 8.61 -2.40
N ALA A 99 19.07 8.49 -1.53
CA ALA A 99 18.86 8.43 -0.09
C ALA A 99 20.01 9.08 0.68
N PHE A 100 19.70 9.52 1.89
CA PHE A 100 20.67 10.05 2.83
C PHE A 100 20.39 9.48 4.22
N THR A 101 21.46 9.09 4.90
CA THR A 101 21.42 8.64 6.29
C THR A 101 22.47 9.43 7.06
N GLY A 102 22.01 10.28 7.98
CA GLY A 102 22.87 11.09 8.80
C GLY A 102 23.75 10.25 9.72
N LYS A 103 24.99 10.69 9.95
CA LYS A 103 26.03 9.94 10.69
C LYS A 103 25.70 9.72 12.18
N LYS A 104 24.72 10.44 12.72
CA LYS A 104 24.23 10.34 14.10
C LYS A 104 22.87 9.63 14.19
N CYS A 105 22.40 8.99 13.12
CA CYS A 105 21.29 8.04 13.21
C CYS A 105 21.73 6.85 14.07
N TYR A 106 20.81 6.37 14.92
CA TYR A 106 21.12 5.26 15.84
C TYR A 106 21.30 3.92 15.10
N ASP A 107 22.31 3.17 15.53
CA ASP A 107 22.71 1.92 14.87
C ASP A 107 21.72 0.76 15.03
N TRP A 108 21.54 -0.10 14.02
CA TRP A 108 22.13 0.00 12.69
C TRP A 108 21.29 0.95 11.83
N ALA A 109 21.94 1.85 11.08
CA ALA A 109 21.26 2.75 10.15
C ALA A 109 21.92 2.75 8.77
N GLY A 110 21.09 2.76 7.72
CA GLY A 110 21.57 2.81 6.34
C GLY A 110 20.45 2.74 5.33
N HIS A 111 20.83 2.68 4.06
CA HIS A 111 19.93 2.64 2.92
C HIS A 111 20.52 1.84 1.76
N LEU A 112 19.67 1.49 0.80
CA LEU A 112 20.00 0.89 -0.48
C LEU A 112 19.09 1.50 -1.53
N THR A 113 19.68 2.04 -2.59
CA THR A 113 18.98 2.60 -3.74
C THR A 113 19.07 1.65 -4.93
N GLY A 114 18.01 1.62 -5.74
CA GLY A 114 17.96 0.86 -6.97
C GLY A 114 17.01 1.51 -7.96
N LYS A 115 16.89 0.91 -9.15
CA LYS A 115 15.99 1.46 -10.18
C LYS A 115 14.55 1.51 -9.66
N ASN A 116 13.95 2.70 -9.69
CA ASN A 116 12.59 2.97 -9.23
C ASN A 116 12.33 2.76 -7.72
N PHE A 117 13.36 2.64 -6.86
CA PHE A 117 13.14 2.55 -5.41
C PHE A 117 14.33 3.00 -4.56
N SER A 118 14.02 3.39 -3.32
CA SER A 118 14.99 3.49 -2.23
C SER A 118 14.43 2.83 -0.97
N ALA A 119 15.23 1.96 -0.36
CA ALA A 119 14.93 1.31 0.92
C ALA A 119 15.87 1.84 2.00
N GLN A 120 15.33 2.17 3.18
CA GLN A 120 16.10 2.78 4.26
C GLN A 120 15.58 2.35 5.62
N GLY A 121 16.46 2.37 6.62
CA GLY A 121 16.04 2.22 8.00
C GLY A 121 17.11 2.59 9.01
N ASN A 122 16.67 2.74 10.26
CA ASN A 122 17.52 3.08 11.40
C ASN A 122 17.07 2.31 12.65
N ILE A 123 18.00 2.06 13.57
CA ILE A 123 17.82 1.16 14.73
C ILE A 123 17.38 -0.24 14.29
N LEU A 124 17.82 -0.66 13.10
CA LEU A 124 17.53 -1.99 12.60
C LEU A 124 18.44 -2.99 13.28
N VAL A 125 18.01 -4.25 13.30
CA VAL A 125 18.83 -5.35 13.81
C VAL A 125 20.17 -5.46 13.06
N SER A 126 20.18 -5.22 11.75
CA SER A 126 21.39 -5.22 10.92
C SER A 126 21.12 -4.68 9.51
N LYS A 127 22.19 -4.56 8.71
CA LYS A 127 22.13 -4.27 7.27
C LYS A 127 21.21 -5.20 6.48
N LYS A 128 21.11 -6.48 6.90
CA LYS A 128 20.31 -7.50 6.22
C LYS A 128 18.83 -7.11 6.12
N THR A 129 18.34 -6.28 7.04
CA THR A 129 16.97 -5.75 6.99
C THR A 129 16.73 -4.93 5.73
N VAL A 130 17.60 -3.96 5.42
CA VAL A 130 17.47 -3.13 4.21
C VAL A 130 17.68 -3.95 2.94
N GLU A 131 18.65 -4.87 2.94
CA GLU A 131 18.89 -5.79 1.81
C GLU A 131 17.65 -6.68 1.55
N ALA A 132 16.97 -7.14 2.60
CA ALA A 132 15.75 -7.94 2.47
C ALA A 132 14.54 -7.13 1.96
N ILE A 133 14.40 -5.87 2.37
CA ILE A 133 13.37 -4.95 1.84
C ILE A 133 13.54 -4.81 0.33
N ALA A 134 14.76 -4.46 -0.11
CA ALA A 134 15.09 -4.31 -1.52
C ALA A 134 14.86 -5.60 -2.31
N SER A 135 15.39 -6.72 -1.81
CA SER A 135 15.27 -8.01 -2.49
C SER A 135 13.81 -8.47 -2.63
N ALA A 136 12.98 -8.26 -1.61
CA ALA A 136 11.57 -8.60 -1.67
C ALA A 136 10.82 -7.72 -2.68
N PHE A 137 11.12 -6.42 -2.74
CA PHE A 137 10.52 -5.49 -3.70
C PHE A 137 10.86 -5.84 -5.16
N GLU A 138 12.11 -6.24 -5.43
CA GLU A 138 12.59 -6.59 -6.76
C GLU A 138 12.07 -7.95 -7.25
N LYS A 139 11.97 -8.93 -6.34
CA LYS A 139 11.49 -10.29 -6.68
C LYS A 139 9.97 -10.36 -6.83
N THR A 140 9.24 -9.51 -6.13
CA THR A 140 7.78 -9.51 -6.17
C THR A 140 7.28 -8.88 -7.47
N LYS A 141 6.40 -9.61 -8.15
CA LYS A 141 5.71 -9.17 -9.36
C LYS A 141 4.32 -8.65 -8.97
N GLY A 142 3.68 -7.87 -9.84
CA GLY A 142 2.34 -7.34 -9.61
C GLY A 142 2.34 -5.83 -9.41
N ARG A 143 1.28 -5.32 -8.80
CA ARG A 143 1.04 -3.88 -8.59
C ARG A 143 2.02 -3.30 -7.58
N LEU A 144 2.24 -1.99 -7.62
CA LEU A 144 3.17 -1.32 -6.71
C LEU A 144 2.84 -1.60 -5.24
N ALA A 145 1.55 -1.62 -4.88
CA ALA A 145 1.07 -1.94 -3.53
C ALA A 145 1.54 -3.31 -3.02
N GLU A 146 1.39 -4.36 -3.82
CA GLU A 146 1.77 -5.74 -3.47
C GLU A 146 3.28 -5.83 -3.24
N ARG A 147 4.06 -5.17 -4.11
CA ARG A 147 5.52 -5.13 -4.03
C ARG A 147 6.00 -4.36 -2.80
N LEU A 148 5.36 -3.25 -2.45
CA LEU A 148 5.64 -2.45 -1.26
C LEU A 148 5.32 -3.22 0.04
N ILE A 149 4.17 -3.90 0.11
CA ILE A 149 3.80 -4.75 1.24
C ILE A 149 4.77 -5.93 1.39
N ALA A 150 5.13 -6.58 0.28
CA ALA A 150 6.12 -7.65 0.28
C ALA A 150 7.49 -7.18 0.79
N ALA A 151 7.88 -5.94 0.45
CA ALA A 151 9.09 -5.32 0.96
C ALA A 151 9.07 -5.16 2.49
N LEU A 152 7.94 -4.74 3.08
CA LEU A 152 7.79 -4.65 4.53
C LEU A 152 7.94 -6.03 5.20
N HIS A 153 7.29 -7.05 4.63
CA HIS A 153 7.44 -8.44 5.08
C HIS A 153 8.89 -8.93 5.01
N GLY A 154 9.60 -8.60 3.92
CA GLY A 154 11.03 -8.92 3.76
C GLY A 154 11.88 -8.31 4.87
N GLY A 155 11.69 -7.01 5.15
CA GLY A 155 12.38 -6.32 6.23
C GLY A 155 12.09 -6.93 7.61
N GLN A 156 10.81 -7.19 7.90
CA GLN A 156 10.40 -7.78 9.18
C GLN A 156 10.96 -9.20 9.38
N LYS A 157 10.96 -10.04 8.34
CA LYS A 157 11.54 -11.39 8.39
C LYS A 157 13.05 -11.39 8.61
N ALA A 158 13.74 -10.36 8.13
CA ALA A 158 15.16 -10.14 8.39
C ALA A 158 15.44 -9.50 9.77
N GLY A 159 14.39 -9.33 10.59
CA GLY A 159 14.43 -8.92 11.99
C GLY A 159 13.99 -7.48 12.27
N GLY A 160 13.80 -6.65 11.23
CA GLY A 160 13.15 -5.35 11.34
C GLY A 160 13.78 -4.34 12.32
N ASP A 161 12.89 -3.54 12.92
CA ASP A 161 13.18 -2.59 14.02
C ASP A 161 13.54 -3.36 15.30
N LYS A 162 14.70 -3.06 15.92
CA LYS A 162 15.19 -3.72 17.15
C LYS A 162 14.22 -3.65 18.32
N ARG A 163 13.29 -2.69 18.31
CA ARG A 163 12.31 -2.46 19.38
C ARG A 163 10.99 -3.20 19.12
N GLY A 164 10.86 -3.87 17.98
CA GLY A 164 9.66 -4.58 17.54
C GLY A 164 8.78 -3.76 16.61
N GLN A 165 7.48 -4.02 16.63
CA GLN A 165 6.52 -3.40 15.71
C GLN A 165 5.30 -2.82 16.45
N GLN A 166 4.71 -1.77 15.86
CA GLN A 166 3.53 -1.10 16.39
C GLN A 166 2.64 -0.53 15.28
N SER A 167 3.20 0.18 14.31
CA SER A 167 2.43 0.76 13.22
C SER A 167 3.05 0.49 11.86
N ALA A 168 2.21 0.56 10.82
CA ALA A 168 2.60 0.47 9.43
C ALA A 168 1.66 1.30 8.54
N ALA A 169 2.14 1.74 7.39
CA ALA A 169 1.34 2.48 6.43
C ALA A 169 1.74 2.18 4.99
N LEU A 170 0.79 2.34 4.08
CA LEU A 170 0.95 2.27 2.64
C LEU A 170 0.27 3.49 2.01
N LEU A 171 1.06 4.33 1.35
CA LEU A 171 0.59 5.49 0.58
C LEU A 171 0.98 5.31 -0.88
N ILE A 172 0.03 5.41 -1.80
CA ILE A 172 0.27 5.40 -3.25
C ILE A 172 -0.55 6.51 -3.91
N LYS A 173 0.12 7.28 -4.75
CA LYS A 173 -0.50 8.29 -5.61
C LYS A 173 -0.46 7.88 -7.06
N LYS A 174 -1.55 8.16 -7.77
CA LYS A 174 -1.73 8.01 -9.21
C LYS A 174 -2.75 9.03 -9.68
N GLU A 175 -2.50 9.64 -10.83
CA GLU A 175 -3.36 10.68 -11.37
C GLU A 175 -4.82 10.21 -11.45
N LYS A 176 -5.74 10.99 -10.85
CA LYS A 176 -7.20 10.75 -10.85
C LYS A 176 -7.61 9.35 -10.38
N ALA A 177 -6.84 8.76 -9.46
CA ALA A 177 -7.09 7.40 -8.97
C ALA A 177 -7.90 7.34 -7.66
N GLY A 178 -8.15 8.48 -7.02
CA GLY A 178 -8.99 8.54 -5.82
C GLY A 178 -10.48 8.32 -6.14
N TYR A 179 -11.28 8.25 -5.08
CA TYR A 179 -12.72 8.03 -5.20
C TYR A 179 -13.37 9.05 -6.16
N GLY A 180 -14.09 8.55 -7.16
CA GLY A 180 -14.70 9.35 -8.22
C GLY A 180 -13.73 10.09 -9.15
N GLY A 181 -12.42 9.82 -9.05
CA GLY A 181 -11.38 10.50 -9.83
C GLY A 181 -11.09 11.95 -9.39
N PHE A 182 -11.58 12.37 -8.22
CA PHE A 182 -11.44 13.75 -7.73
C PHE A 182 -10.08 14.05 -7.07
N THR A 183 -9.31 13.02 -6.72
CA THR A 183 -7.99 13.16 -6.11
C THR A 183 -7.02 12.16 -6.72
N ASP A 184 -5.73 12.32 -6.42
CA ASP A 184 -4.68 11.41 -6.87
C ASP A 184 -4.37 10.30 -5.85
N THR A 185 -5.14 10.16 -4.78
CA THR A 185 -4.91 9.12 -3.77
C THR A 185 -5.42 7.77 -4.26
N LEU A 186 -4.52 6.92 -4.76
CA LEU A 186 -4.87 5.54 -5.08
C LEU A 186 -5.03 4.73 -3.78
N VAL A 187 -3.99 4.68 -2.95
CA VAL A 187 -4.02 3.95 -1.68
C VAL A 187 -3.56 4.87 -0.56
N ASP A 188 -4.31 4.92 0.55
CA ASP A 188 -3.87 5.50 1.82
C ASP A 188 -4.42 4.64 2.94
N LEU A 189 -3.61 3.65 3.35
CA LEU A 189 -3.96 2.67 4.38
C LEU A 189 -2.98 2.77 5.53
N ARG A 190 -3.53 2.79 6.75
CA ARG A 190 -2.76 3.00 7.97
C ARG A 190 -3.21 2.03 9.05
N VAL A 191 -2.23 1.39 9.68
CA VAL A 191 -2.38 0.66 10.92
C VAL A 191 -1.59 1.43 11.96
N ASP A 192 -2.29 2.27 12.73
CA ASP A 192 -1.63 3.22 13.62
C ASP A 192 -1.16 2.58 14.95
N ASP A 193 -1.79 1.48 15.38
CA ASP A 193 -1.38 0.67 16.53
C ASP A 193 -1.87 -0.78 16.40
N HIS A 194 -0.94 -1.75 16.32
CA HIS A 194 -1.22 -3.18 16.27
C HIS A 194 0.03 -3.98 16.68
N PRO A 195 -0.07 -5.18 17.29
CA PRO A 195 1.09 -6.04 17.54
C PRO A 195 1.71 -6.63 16.27
N THR A 196 0.96 -6.70 15.17
CA THR A 196 1.40 -7.21 13.86
C THR A 196 0.95 -6.28 12.72
N PRO A 197 1.41 -5.02 12.67
CA PRO A 197 0.84 -4.00 11.79
C PRO A 197 1.01 -4.29 10.29
N ILE A 198 2.05 -5.03 9.89
CA ILE A 198 2.23 -5.41 8.47
C ILE A 198 1.15 -6.39 8.02
N LEU A 199 0.83 -7.40 8.84
CA LEU A 199 -0.24 -8.35 8.54
C LEU A 199 -1.61 -7.67 8.50
N GLU A 200 -1.83 -6.71 9.41
CA GLU A 200 -3.07 -5.95 9.42
C GLU A 200 -3.17 -4.99 8.22
N LEU A 201 -2.04 -4.39 7.81
CA LEU A 201 -1.98 -3.56 6.60
C LEU A 201 -2.26 -4.38 5.34
N GLU A 202 -1.76 -5.60 5.26
CA GLU A 202 -2.06 -6.56 4.18
C GLU A 202 -3.55 -6.94 4.16
N ARG A 203 -4.15 -7.17 5.33
CA ARG A 203 -5.60 -7.40 5.46
C ARG A 203 -6.42 -6.20 4.96
N LEU A 204 -6.04 -4.99 5.35
CA LEU A 204 -6.67 -3.75 4.88
C LEU A 204 -6.50 -3.58 3.37
N PHE A 205 -5.33 -3.90 2.82
CA PHE A 205 -5.10 -3.87 1.38
C PHE A 205 -5.97 -4.89 0.64
N GLY A 206 -6.19 -6.09 1.21
CA GLY A 206 -7.12 -7.07 0.65
C GLY A 206 -8.57 -6.55 0.59
N LEU A 207 -9.01 -5.81 1.61
CA LEU A 207 -10.31 -5.13 1.57
C LEU A 207 -10.35 -3.99 0.56
N TYR A 208 -9.32 -3.14 0.53
CA TYR A 208 -9.18 -2.10 -0.48
C TYR A 208 -9.26 -2.69 -1.88
N ASP A 209 -8.54 -3.78 -2.14
CA ASP A 209 -8.59 -4.46 -3.41
C ASP A 209 -9.99 -4.97 -3.68
N LEU A 210 -10.64 -5.69 -2.75
CA LEU A 210 -12.01 -6.17 -2.93
C LEU A 210 -12.99 -5.06 -3.34
N TYR A 211 -12.95 -3.90 -2.70
CA TYR A 211 -13.93 -2.83 -2.95
C TYR A 211 -13.55 -1.92 -4.13
N PHE A 212 -12.27 -1.70 -4.40
CA PHE A 212 -11.81 -0.68 -5.35
C PHE A 212 -10.86 -1.19 -6.43
N GLY A 213 -10.40 -2.44 -6.32
CA GLY A 213 -9.53 -3.10 -7.26
C GLY A 213 -10.26 -3.57 -8.52
N PRO A 214 -9.53 -3.78 -9.64
CA PRO A 214 -10.13 -4.23 -10.88
C PRO A 214 -10.52 -5.70 -10.82
N THR A 215 -11.49 -6.10 -11.65
CA THR A 215 -11.78 -7.52 -11.91
C THR A 215 -10.60 -8.19 -12.61
N LEU A 216 -9.94 -9.11 -11.91
CA LEU A 216 -8.81 -9.88 -12.43
C LEU A 216 -9.26 -11.17 -13.12
N LYS A 217 -10.30 -11.81 -12.57
CA LYS A 217 -10.82 -13.07 -13.07
C LYS A 217 -12.34 -13.08 -12.99
N LYS A 218 -12.96 -13.39 -14.12
CA LYS A 218 -14.39 -13.64 -14.22
C LYS A 218 -14.64 -15.14 -14.18
N ILE A 219 -15.74 -15.52 -13.54
CA ILE A 219 -16.27 -16.89 -13.58
C ILE A 219 -17.58 -16.89 -14.35
N LYS A 220 -17.87 -17.99 -15.04
CA LYS A 220 -19.15 -18.18 -15.72
C LYS A 220 -20.21 -18.62 -14.72
N LEU A 221 -21.40 -18.04 -14.83
CA LEU A 221 -22.55 -18.37 -14.00
C LEU A 221 -23.32 -19.54 -14.63
N ASP A 222 -22.78 -20.75 -14.50
CA ASP A 222 -23.50 -21.97 -14.87
C ASP A 222 -24.59 -22.34 -13.84
N THR A 223 -25.36 -23.39 -14.15
CA THR A 223 -26.50 -23.80 -13.31
C THR A 223 -26.11 -24.08 -11.86
N GLU A 224 -24.97 -24.73 -11.61
CA GLU A 224 -24.56 -25.09 -10.25
C GLU A 224 -24.01 -23.87 -9.50
N THR A 225 -23.22 -23.02 -10.17
CA THR A 225 -22.72 -21.77 -9.62
C THR A 225 -23.87 -20.84 -9.24
N VAL A 226 -24.90 -20.75 -10.09
CA VAL A 226 -26.11 -19.95 -9.79
C VAL A 226 -26.87 -20.53 -8.60
N LYS A 227 -27.01 -21.87 -8.48
CA LYS A 227 -27.62 -22.47 -7.29
C LYS A 227 -26.85 -22.13 -6.02
N GLU A 228 -25.52 -22.16 -6.06
CA GLU A 228 -24.68 -21.79 -4.92
C GLU A 228 -24.90 -20.34 -4.52
N ILE A 229 -24.87 -19.42 -5.49
CA ILE A 229 -25.13 -17.99 -5.27
C ILE A 229 -26.53 -17.77 -4.70
N GLN A 230 -27.56 -18.40 -5.24
CA GLN A 230 -28.93 -18.29 -4.71
C GLN A 230 -29.03 -18.78 -3.26
N LYS A 231 -28.35 -19.88 -2.90
CA LYS A 231 -28.29 -20.37 -1.52
C LYS A 231 -27.61 -19.37 -0.59
N MET A 232 -26.47 -18.82 -1.01
CA MET A 232 -25.74 -17.81 -0.22
C MET A 232 -26.57 -16.53 -0.05
N LEU A 233 -27.18 -16.02 -1.13
CA LEU A 233 -28.08 -14.87 -1.05
C LEU A 233 -29.27 -15.14 -0.13
N ALA A 234 -29.81 -16.37 -0.12
CA ALA A 234 -30.88 -16.73 0.81
C ALA A 234 -30.41 -16.78 2.27
N GLN A 235 -29.23 -17.38 2.52
CA GLN A 235 -28.61 -17.42 3.85
C GLN A 235 -28.31 -16.01 4.38
N LEU A 236 -27.88 -15.10 3.50
CA LEU A 236 -27.59 -13.70 3.80
C LEU A 236 -28.85 -12.81 3.85
N GLY A 237 -30.04 -13.36 3.58
CA GLY A 237 -31.33 -12.66 3.69
C GLY A 237 -31.74 -11.83 2.47
N TYR A 238 -30.98 -11.88 1.37
CA TYR A 238 -31.27 -11.16 0.12
C TYR A 238 -32.28 -11.89 -0.78
N TYR A 239 -32.34 -13.23 -0.72
CA TYR A 239 -33.14 -14.05 -1.64
C TYR A 239 -34.18 -14.90 -0.90
N ARG A 240 -35.45 -14.86 -1.36
CA ARG A 240 -36.56 -15.64 -0.78
C ARG A 240 -37.02 -16.81 -1.66
N GLY A 241 -36.45 -16.95 -2.86
CA GLY A 241 -36.79 -18.02 -3.79
C GLY A 241 -36.01 -19.32 -3.52
N ASN A 242 -36.36 -20.37 -4.25
CA ASN A 242 -35.62 -21.64 -4.22
C ASN A 242 -34.35 -21.54 -5.08
N ALA A 243 -33.30 -22.29 -4.72
CA ALA A 243 -32.09 -22.40 -5.52
C ALA A 243 -32.31 -23.31 -6.75
N HIS A 244 -32.82 -22.72 -7.84
CA HIS A 244 -33.16 -23.42 -9.08
C HIS A 244 -32.07 -23.33 -10.17
N GLY A 245 -31.01 -22.54 -9.97
CA GLY A 245 -29.87 -22.47 -10.89
C GLY A 245 -30.12 -21.72 -12.19
N LYS A 246 -31.13 -20.85 -12.22
CA LYS A 246 -31.40 -19.99 -13.40
C LYS A 246 -31.09 -18.56 -13.00
N LEU A 247 -30.29 -17.87 -13.82
CA LEU A 247 -29.96 -16.45 -13.62
C LEU A 247 -31.11 -15.56 -14.15
N ASP A 248 -32.27 -15.71 -13.51
CA ASP A 248 -33.50 -15.01 -13.83
C ASP A 248 -33.51 -13.56 -13.29
N PRO A 249 -34.51 -12.73 -13.63
CA PRO A 249 -34.54 -11.34 -13.18
C PRO A 249 -34.48 -11.19 -11.65
N ALA A 250 -35.12 -12.07 -10.89
CA ALA A 250 -35.10 -12.02 -9.43
C ALA A 250 -33.70 -12.32 -8.87
N THR A 251 -33.00 -13.31 -9.40
CA THR A 251 -31.61 -13.64 -9.00
C THR A 251 -30.66 -12.50 -9.35
N ARG A 252 -30.82 -11.90 -10.55
CA ARG A 252 -30.00 -10.75 -10.97
C ARG A 252 -30.21 -9.54 -10.06
N GLN A 253 -31.46 -9.18 -9.80
CA GLN A 253 -31.81 -8.04 -8.97
C GLN A 253 -31.29 -8.21 -7.53
N THR A 254 -31.38 -9.42 -6.97
CA THR A 254 -30.89 -9.69 -5.61
C THR A 254 -29.37 -9.74 -5.54
N LEU A 255 -28.70 -10.26 -6.58
CA LEU A 255 -27.24 -10.18 -6.68
C LEU A 255 -26.76 -8.73 -6.82
N GLU A 256 -27.46 -7.90 -7.59
CA GLU A 256 -27.18 -6.46 -7.72
C GLU A 256 -27.41 -5.72 -6.38
N ALA A 257 -28.51 -6.00 -5.70
CA ALA A 257 -28.78 -5.45 -4.36
C ALA A 257 -27.70 -5.84 -3.35
N TYR A 258 -27.20 -7.08 -3.41
CA TYR A 258 -26.07 -7.54 -2.60
C TYR A 258 -24.80 -6.74 -2.92
N HIS A 259 -24.46 -6.53 -4.19
CA HIS A 259 -23.29 -5.73 -4.56
C HIS A 259 -23.37 -4.31 -4.01
N ASN A 260 -24.51 -3.64 -4.18
CA ASN A 260 -24.71 -2.26 -3.70
C ASN A 260 -24.66 -2.18 -2.16
N THR A 261 -25.20 -3.17 -1.46
CA THR A 261 -25.21 -3.17 0.01
C THR A 261 -23.82 -3.42 0.59
N GLU A 262 -23.03 -4.26 -0.06
CA GLU A 262 -21.68 -4.63 0.37
C GLU A 262 -20.57 -3.74 -0.24
N ASN A 263 -20.92 -2.65 -0.94
CA ASN A 263 -19.99 -1.72 -1.61
C ASN A 263 -19.08 -2.40 -2.67
N LEU A 264 -19.65 -3.30 -3.46
CA LEU A 264 -18.98 -4.05 -4.53
C LEU A 264 -19.29 -3.49 -5.92
N GLU A 265 -19.68 -2.23 -6.03
CA GLU A 265 -20.11 -1.62 -7.31
C GLU A 265 -18.99 -1.61 -8.35
N MET A 266 -17.74 -1.48 -7.91
CA MET A 266 -16.56 -1.56 -8.79
C MET A 266 -16.28 -2.98 -9.31
N ARG A 267 -17.03 -3.98 -8.83
CA ARG A 267 -16.92 -5.40 -9.20
C ARG A 267 -18.01 -5.87 -10.16
N PHE A 268 -18.92 -4.98 -10.58
CA PHE A 268 -19.90 -5.33 -11.60
C PHE A 268 -19.22 -5.71 -12.92
N THR A 269 -19.70 -6.78 -13.53
CA THR A 269 -19.28 -7.22 -14.86
C THR A 269 -20.30 -6.76 -15.89
N ASN A 270 -19.83 -6.19 -17.01
CA ASN A 270 -20.69 -5.79 -18.13
C ASN A 270 -21.31 -6.97 -18.90
N GLU A 271 -20.84 -8.19 -18.62
CA GLU A 271 -21.32 -9.43 -19.22
C GLU A 271 -22.42 -10.04 -18.34
N SER A 272 -23.56 -10.36 -18.97
CA SER A 272 -24.75 -10.81 -18.25
C SER A 272 -24.65 -12.21 -17.64
N ASP A 273 -23.63 -13.01 -17.97
CA ASP A 273 -23.50 -14.40 -17.50
C ASP A 273 -22.16 -14.65 -16.78
N THR A 274 -21.49 -13.60 -16.32
CA THR A 274 -20.28 -13.72 -15.52
C THR A 274 -20.37 -12.99 -14.18
N LEU A 275 -19.47 -13.33 -13.27
CA LEU A 275 -19.28 -12.68 -11.97
C LEU A 275 -17.78 -12.55 -11.70
N ASP A 276 -17.36 -11.50 -10.99
CA ASP A 276 -16.00 -11.41 -10.46
C ASP A 276 -15.74 -12.54 -9.44
N GLU A 277 -14.68 -13.32 -9.63
CA GLU A 277 -14.30 -14.40 -8.71
C GLU A 277 -14.10 -13.89 -7.26
N ALA A 278 -13.63 -12.64 -7.09
CA ALA A 278 -13.47 -12.04 -5.78
C ALA A 278 -14.80 -11.91 -5.03
N VAL A 279 -15.88 -11.58 -5.73
CA VAL A 279 -17.23 -11.47 -5.14
C VAL A 279 -17.70 -12.83 -4.67
N LEU A 280 -17.53 -13.89 -5.49
CA LEU A 280 -17.93 -15.24 -5.08
C LEU A 280 -17.18 -15.67 -3.81
N LYS A 281 -15.86 -15.48 -3.76
CA LYS A 281 -15.06 -15.82 -2.58
C LYS A 281 -15.49 -15.02 -1.36
N PHE A 282 -15.85 -13.75 -1.53
CA PHE A 282 -16.34 -12.92 -0.45
C PHE A 282 -17.69 -13.42 0.11
N MET A 283 -18.65 -13.75 -0.76
CA MET A 283 -19.92 -14.38 -0.36
C MET A 283 -19.71 -15.68 0.42
N GLN A 284 -18.81 -16.55 -0.08
CA GLN A 284 -18.47 -17.81 0.57
C GLN A 284 -17.86 -17.59 1.95
N ALA A 285 -17.01 -16.57 2.12
CA ALA A 285 -16.40 -16.25 3.39
C ALA A 285 -17.43 -15.73 4.42
N GLN A 286 -18.43 -14.95 3.99
CA GLN A 286 -19.52 -14.50 4.85
C GLN A 286 -20.40 -15.66 5.33
N CYS A 287 -20.72 -16.61 4.45
CA CYS A 287 -21.59 -17.74 4.78
C CYS A 287 -20.92 -18.82 5.66
N ARG A 288 -19.60 -18.74 5.88
CA ARG A 288 -18.83 -19.64 6.76
C ARG A 288 -18.73 -19.15 8.21
N ARG A 289 -19.15 -17.91 8.49
CA ARG A 289 -19.16 -17.32 9.82
C ARG A 289 -20.49 -17.61 10.52
#